data_AF-A0A6L7X8I4-F1
#
_entry.id   AF-A0A6L7X8I4-F1
#
_cell.length_a   1.000
_cell.length_b   1.000
_cell.length_c   1.000
_cell.angle_alpha   90.00
_cell.angle_beta   90.00
_cell.angle_gamma   90.00
#
_symmetry.space_group_name_H-M   'P 1'
#
loop_
_entity.id
_entity.type
_entity.pdbx_description
1 polymer ?
#
loop_
_entity_poly.entity_id
_entity_poly.type
_entity_poly.pdbx_seq_one_letter_code
_entity_poly.pdbx_strand_id
1 'polypeptide(L)'
;YQTGLLSVAGADSEGMKNVWDWYEEAAAENGHEVSRKNWRVVTAIHIAETRAQAIEDVRAGFLKRAYVGDVRDPGRRGGIALQMADTIEEAIDKNMVIVGSPDDAVDQIEAMHERSGGIGGLLGMHHEWASTDATKRSYELLMRYVAPSYQGQLDRLVASRDFVEDRQLDIFGAGQKAMAKAFADAGKELPEAFQQAVAARAAESNGAAPAEAEAEAEPVAD
;
A
#
# COMPACT_ATOMS: atom_id res chain seq x y z
N TYR A 1 -21.77 -13.10 22.22
CA TYR A 1 -21.69 -11.66 21.87
C TYR A 1 -20.90 -11.55 20.58
N GLN A 2 -21.44 -10.94 19.52
CA GLN A 2 -20.76 -10.71 18.24
C GLN A 2 -19.71 -9.58 18.34
N THR A 3 -18.84 -9.65 19.34
CA THR A 3 -17.85 -8.59 19.63
C THR A 3 -16.72 -8.66 18.59
N GLY A 4 -16.06 -7.55 18.28
CA GLY A 4 -14.86 -7.56 17.43
C GLY A 4 -13.64 -8.09 18.18
N LEU A 5 -12.61 -8.49 17.44
CA LEU A 5 -11.30 -8.88 18.00
C LEU A 5 -10.32 -7.70 17.83
N LEU A 6 -9.58 -7.36 18.90
CA LEU A 6 -8.49 -6.39 18.86
C LEU A 6 -7.19 -7.09 19.28
N SER A 7 -6.28 -7.28 18.32
CA SER A 7 -4.95 -7.83 18.58
C SER A 7 -3.95 -6.69 18.80
N VAL A 8 -3.41 -6.60 20.02
CA VAL A 8 -2.40 -5.61 20.40
C VAL A 8 -1.02 -6.23 20.28
N ALA A 9 -0.14 -5.61 19.50
CA ALA A 9 1.25 -6.04 19.31
C ALA A 9 1.40 -7.50 18.84
N GLY A 10 0.36 -8.02 18.17
CA GLY A 10 0.28 -9.42 17.69
C GLY A 10 0.93 -9.63 16.33
N ALA A 11 1.98 -8.88 16.01
CA ALA A 11 2.55 -8.88 14.67
C ALA A 11 3.65 -9.94 14.45
N ASP A 12 3.97 -10.74 15.47
CA ASP A 12 4.79 -11.93 15.26
C ASP A 12 4.07 -12.96 14.36
N SER A 13 4.87 -13.73 13.62
CA SER A 13 4.41 -14.51 12.46
C SER A 13 3.50 -15.67 12.80
N GLU A 14 3.78 -16.40 13.88
CA GLU A 14 3.04 -17.60 14.25
C GLU A 14 1.85 -17.32 15.16
N GLY A 15 1.95 -16.33 16.07
CA GLY A 15 0.87 -16.03 17.00
C GLY A 15 -0.37 -15.48 16.30
N MET A 16 -0.18 -14.66 15.25
CA MET A 16 -1.28 -13.94 14.62
C MET A 16 -2.30 -14.86 13.94
N LYS A 17 -1.86 -15.89 13.22
CA LYS A 17 -2.76 -16.84 12.55
C LYS A 17 -3.59 -17.63 13.56
N ASN A 18 -2.91 -18.17 14.58
CA ASN A 18 -3.54 -19.00 15.60
C ASN A 18 -4.60 -18.24 16.39
N VAL A 19 -4.39 -16.94 16.65
CA VAL A 19 -5.35 -16.12 17.40
C VAL A 19 -6.69 -16.01 16.69
N TRP A 20 -6.73 -15.89 15.36
CA TRP A 20 -8.01 -15.89 14.65
C TRP A 20 -8.68 -17.25 14.71
N ASP A 21 -7.93 -18.32 14.45
CA ASP A 21 -8.46 -19.68 14.42
C ASP A 21 -9.09 -20.05 15.78
N TRP A 22 -8.42 -19.72 16.89
CA TRP A 22 -8.98 -19.90 18.24
C TRP A 22 -10.21 -19.03 18.51
N TYR A 23 -10.22 -17.80 18.00
CA TYR A 23 -11.36 -16.89 18.16
C TYR A 23 -12.59 -17.41 17.40
N GLU A 24 -12.39 -17.90 16.19
CA GLU A 24 -13.43 -18.50 15.36
C GLU A 24 -13.95 -19.81 15.95
N GLU A 25 -13.06 -20.70 16.42
CA GLU A 25 -13.40 -21.94 17.11
C GLU A 25 -14.26 -21.68 18.35
N ALA A 26 -13.79 -20.79 19.25
CA ALA A 26 -14.51 -20.46 20.47
C ALA A 26 -15.88 -19.80 20.19
N ALA A 27 -15.98 -18.99 19.14
CA ALA A 27 -17.25 -18.42 18.72
C ALA A 27 -18.21 -19.50 18.20
N ALA A 28 -17.73 -20.41 17.37
CA ALA A 28 -18.53 -21.51 16.80
C ALA A 28 -19.05 -22.46 17.89
N GLU A 29 -18.22 -22.83 18.87
CA GLU A 29 -18.61 -23.64 20.04
C GLU A 29 -19.77 -23.03 20.84
N ASN A 30 -19.93 -21.70 20.77
CA ASN A 30 -20.96 -20.95 21.47
C ASN A 30 -22.10 -20.46 20.54
N GLY A 31 -22.20 -21.02 19.32
CA GLY A 31 -23.28 -20.70 18.37
C GLY A 31 -23.22 -19.26 17.84
N HIS A 32 -22.00 -18.70 17.72
CA HIS A 32 -21.76 -17.37 17.17
C HIS A 32 -20.94 -17.46 15.89
N GLU A 33 -21.30 -16.61 14.91
CA GLU A 33 -20.50 -16.37 13.72
C GLU A 33 -19.70 -15.08 13.91
N VAL A 34 -18.45 -15.09 13.45
CA VAL A 34 -17.53 -13.95 13.53
C VAL A 34 -17.05 -13.59 12.14
N SER A 35 -16.68 -12.31 11.95
CA SER A 35 -16.20 -11.82 10.66
C SER A 35 -14.83 -11.19 10.80
N ARG A 36 -13.90 -11.54 9.89
CA ARG A 36 -12.58 -10.91 9.79
C ARG A 36 -12.67 -9.40 9.61
N LYS A 37 -13.77 -8.90 9.03
CA LYS A 37 -14.09 -7.46 8.94
C LYS A 37 -14.15 -6.76 10.30
N ASN A 38 -14.34 -7.51 11.39
CA ASN A 38 -14.37 -7.02 12.77
C ASN A 38 -13.06 -7.29 13.54
N TRP A 39 -12.03 -7.83 12.89
CA TRP A 39 -10.70 -7.96 13.46
C TRP A 39 -9.92 -6.65 13.23
N ARG A 40 -9.34 -6.11 14.29
CA ARG A 40 -8.44 -4.97 14.26
C ARG A 40 -7.07 -5.38 14.80
N VAL A 41 -6.01 -4.96 14.12
CA VAL A 41 -4.63 -5.16 14.56
C VAL A 41 -4.03 -3.82 14.90
N VAL A 42 -3.35 -3.74 16.04
CA VAL A 42 -2.64 -2.54 16.50
C VAL A 42 -1.14 -2.78 16.39
N THR A 43 -0.45 -1.89 15.66
CA THR A 43 1.01 -1.92 15.53
C THR A 43 1.59 -0.51 15.58
N ALA A 44 2.84 -0.38 16.00
CA ALA A 44 3.56 0.89 15.91
C ALA A 44 3.94 1.15 14.45
N ILE A 45 3.66 2.36 13.95
CA ILE A 45 3.90 2.74 12.55
C ILE A 45 4.70 4.04 12.52
N HIS A 46 5.84 4.05 11.84
CA HIS A 46 6.58 5.28 11.52
C HIS A 46 7.08 5.27 10.08
N ILE A 47 6.63 6.22 9.27
CA ILE A 47 6.98 6.33 7.86
C ILE A 47 7.75 7.63 7.62
N ALA A 48 8.83 7.55 6.85
CA ALA A 48 9.55 8.70 6.32
C ALA A 48 9.73 8.54 4.80
N GLU A 49 10.30 9.54 4.13
CA GLU A 49 10.57 9.49 2.68
C GLU A 49 11.48 8.32 2.29
N THR A 50 12.34 7.87 3.22
CA THR A 50 13.25 6.74 3.01
C THR A 50 13.28 5.85 4.25
N ARG A 51 13.55 4.55 4.05
CA ARG A 51 13.79 3.60 5.14
C ARG A 51 14.83 4.11 6.14
N ALA A 52 15.95 4.63 5.64
CA ALA A 52 17.06 5.09 6.46
C ALA A 52 16.63 6.25 7.39
N GLN A 53 15.86 7.21 6.88
CA GLN A 53 15.34 8.31 7.68
C GLN A 53 14.34 7.82 8.73
N ALA A 54 13.44 6.90 8.36
CA ALA A 54 12.44 6.36 9.29
C ALA A 54 13.09 5.64 10.47
N ILE A 55 14.15 4.85 10.20
CA ILE A 55 14.94 4.19 11.22
C ILE A 55 15.64 5.21 12.12
N GLU A 56 16.28 6.22 11.54
CA GLU A 56 17.01 7.25 12.30
C GLU A 56 16.06 8.04 13.22
N ASP A 57 14.90 8.45 12.73
CA ASP A 57 13.89 9.20 13.49
C ASP A 57 13.49 8.51 14.79
N VAL A 58 13.36 7.18 14.77
CA VAL A 58 12.82 6.41 15.90
C VAL A 58 13.90 5.73 16.74
N ARG A 59 15.12 5.54 16.21
CA ARG A 59 16.18 4.74 16.84
C ARG A 59 16.41 5.13 18.30
N ALA A 60 16.60 6.42 18.56
CA ALA A 60 16.89 6.92 19.90
C ALA A 60 15.72 6.72 20.87
N GLY A 61 14.49 6.98 20.42
CA GLY A 61 13.28 6.80 21.24
C GLY A 61 12.97 5.34 21.53
N PHE A 62 13.18 4.46 20.55
CA PHE A 62 13.04 3.01 20.70
C PHE A 62 14.04 2.46 21.73
N LEU A 63 15.34 2.82 21.61
CA LEU A 63 16.38 2.39 22.56
C LEU A 63 16.13 2.89 23.99
N LYS A 64 15.58 4.10 24.14
CA LYS A 64 15.15 4.64 25.43
C LYS A 64 13.87 4.00 25.97
N ARG A 65 13.20 3.17 25.16
CA ARG A 65 11.90 2.58 25.43
C ARG A 65 10.86 3.65 25.77
N ALA A 66 10.88 4.79 25.06
CA ALA A 66 10.08 5.96 25.38
C ALA A 66 8.57 5.65 25.50
N TYR A 67 8.06 4.68 24.74
CA TYR A 67 6.68 4.21 24.83
C TYR A 67 6.24 3.77 26.24
N VAL A 68 7.13 3.14 27.02
CA VAL A 68 6.79 2.70 28.39
C VAL A 68 7.06 3.76 29.46
N GLY A 69 7.48 4.95 29.04
CA GLY A 69 7.78 6.08 29.93
C GLY A 69 9.09 5.95 30.70
N ASP A 70 9.20 6.75 31.77
CA ASP A 70 10.37 6.78 32.66
C ASP A 70 10.37 5.57 33.60
N VAL A 71 11.02 4.50 33.17
CA VAL A 71 11.19 3.27 33.96
C VAL A 71 12.43 3.37 34.85
N ARG A 72 12.24 3.24 36.17
CA ARG A 72 13.32 3.30 37.17
C ARG A 72 14.44 2.27 36.93
N ASP A 73 14.10 1.12 36.36
CA ASP A 73 15.03 0.04 36.05
C ASP A 73 15.02 -0.24 34.53
N PRO A 74 16.02 0.27 33.79
CA PRO A 74 16.13 0.03 32.36
C PRO A 74 16.41 -1.43 32.00
N GLY A 75 16.86 -2.27 32.95
CA GLY A 75 17.01 -3.71 32.76
C GLY A 75 15.70 -4.49 32.79
N ARG A 76 14.64 -3.90 33.36
CA ARG A 76 13.33 -4.56 33.48
C ARG A 76 12.57 -4.51 32.15
N ARG A 77 12.62 -5.61 31.41
CA ARG A 77 11.70 -5.83 30.28
C ARG A 77 10.33 -6.19 30.86
N GLY A 78 9.32 -5.39 30.55
CA GLY A 78 7.92 -5.75 30.75
C GLY A 78 7.47 -6.77 29.69
N GLY A 79 6.29 -7.34 29.86
CA GLY A 79 5.71 -8.34 28.94
C GLY A 79 5.14 -7.75 27.65
N ILE A 80 5.55 -6.56 27.22
CA ILE A 80 5.06 -5.93 25.99
C ILE A 80 5.94 -6.43 24.84
N ALA A 81 5.32 -6.93 23.76
CA ALA A 81 6.04 -7.53 22.65
C ALA A 81 7.14 -6.61 22.10
N LEU A 82 6.90 -5.29 21.97
CA LEU A 82 7.89 -4.30 21.52
C LEU A 82 9.23 -4.30 22.31
N GLN A 83 9.27 -4.85 23.53
CA GLN A 83 10.48 -4.95 24.35
C GLN A 83 11.27 -6.26 24.13
N MET A 84 10.81 -7.13 23.22
CA MET A 84 11.46 -8.38 22.86
C MET A 84 12.53 -8.23 21.77
N ALA A 85 12.67 -7.03 21.19
CA ALA A 85 13.74 -6.66 20.27
C ALA A 85 14.69 -5.65 20.96
N ASP A 86 15.99 -5.78 20.70
CA ASP A 86 17.03 -4.90 21.26
C ASP A 86 17.32 -3.69 20.37
N THR A 87 17.02 -3.78 19.07
CA THR A 87 17.13 -2.67 18.12
C THR A 87 15.85 -2.47 17.32
N ILE A 88 15.70 -1.29 16.71
CA ILE A 88 14.56 -1.03 15.83
C ILE A 88 14.61 -1.92 14.59
N GLU A 89 15.80 -2.19 14.05
CA GLU A 89 15.98 -3.07 12.91
C GLU A 89 15.53 -4.50 13.22
N GLU A 90 15.91 -5.02 14.40
CA GLU A 90 15.45 -6.33 14.85
C GLU A 90 13.92 -6.36 15.00
N ALA A 91 13.31 -5.27 15.47
CA ALA A 91 11.85 -5.16 15.57
C ALA A 91 11.18 -5.16 14.19
N ILE A 92 11.78 -4.49 13.19
CA ILE A 92 11.31 -4.49 11.80
C ILE A 92 11.42 -5.89 11.20
N ASP A 93 12.60 -6.54 11.33
CA ASP A 93 12.85 -7.88 10.77
C ASP A 93 11.90 -8.93 11.36
N LYS A 94 11.55 -8.79 12.64
CA LYS A 94 10.57 -9.64 13.33
C LYS A 94 9.11 -9.25 13.05
N ASN A 95 8.86 -8.28 12.16
CA ASN A 95 7.54 -7.72 11.84
C ASN A 95 6.79 -7.17 13.06
N MET A 96 7.48 -6.75 14.12
CA MET A 96 6.86 -6.28 15.36
C MET A 96 6.36 -4.83 15.25
N VAL A 97 6.89 -4.09 14.28
CA VAL A 97 6.61 -2.68 13.98
C VAL A 97 6.59 -2.48 12.47
N ILE A 98 5.94 -1.43 12.00
CA ILE A 98 6.03 -0.99 10.60
C ILE A 98 6.83 0.30 10.57
N VAL A 99 8.12 0.20 10.23
CA VAL A 99 9.01 1.36 10.10
C VAL A 99 9.75 1.31 8.78
N GLY A 100 9.63 2.37 7.96
CA GLY A 100 10.23 2.40 6.64
C GLY A 100 9.77 3.56 5.73
N SER A 101 9.97 3.39 4.43
CA SER A 101 9.35 4.23 3.40
C SER A 101 7.84 3.91 3.23
N PRO A 102 7.07 4.68 2.44
CA PRO A 102 5.70 4.31 2.10
C PRO A 102 5.61 2.92 1.44
N ASP A 103 6.52 2.61 0.52
CA ASP A 103 6.56 1.31 -0.16
C ASP A 103 6.84 0.17 0.84
N ASP A 104 7.81 0.38 1.74
CA ASP A 104 8.12 -0.60 2.79
C ASP A 104 6.92 -0.87 3.72
N ALA A 105 6.09 0.15 3.96
CA ALA A 105 4.89 0.01 4.75
C ALA A 105 3.80 -0.74 3.99
N VAL A 106 3.65 -0.51 2.68
CA VAL A 106 2.74 -1.29 1.83
C VAL A 106 3.15 -2.76 1.84
N ASP A 107 4.42 -3.06 1.56
CA ASP A 107 4.93 -4.44 1.52
C ASP A 107 4.70 -5.19 2.85
N GLN A 108 4.97 -4.53 3.98
CA GLN A 108 4.75 -5.13 5.31
C GLN A 108 3.27 -5.36 5.62
N ILE A 109 2.38 -4.46 5.20
CA ILE A 109 0.93 -4.61 5.41
C ILE A 109 0.38 -5.73 4.51
N GLU A 110 0.86 -5.85 3.27
CA GLU A 110 0.50 -6.97 2.39
C GLU A 110 0.97 -8.30 2.97
N ALA A 111 2.23 -8.39 3.41
CA ALA A 111 2.75 -9.60 4.05
C ALA A 111 1.96 -9.98 5.32
N MET A 112 1.53 -8.98 6.10
CA MET A 112 0.63 -9.18 7.24
C MET A 112 -0.75 -9.68 6.80
N HIS A 113 -1.32 -9.13 5.72
CA HIS A 113 -2.61 -9.52 5.18
C HIS A 113 -2.59 -10.98 4.69
N GLU A 114 -1.59 -11.35 3.90
CA GLU A 114 -1.41 -12.71 3.38
C GLU A 114 -1.26 -13.73 4.52
N ARG A 115 -0.37 -13.45 5.49
CA ARG A 115 -0.16 -14.33 6.65
C ARG A 115 -1.40 -14.54 7.51
N SER A 116 -2.17 -13.48 7.71
CA SER A 116 -3.35 -13.52 8.57
C SER A 116 -4.58 -14.08 7.87
N GLY A 117 -4.59 -14.18 6.54
CA GLY A 117 -5.81 -14.43 5.76
C GLY A 117 -6.75 -13.23 5.75
N GLY A 118 -6.22 -12.03 6.00
CA GLY A 118 -6.93 -10.77 6.00
C GLY A 118 -7.42 -10.30 7.37
N ILE A 119 -7.38 -8.98 7.53
CA ILE A 119 -7.85 -8.22 8.71
C ILE A 119 -8.86 -7.16 8.29
N GLY A 120 -9.72 -6.75 9.22
CA GLY A 120 -10.73 -5.71 8.98
C GLY A 120 -10.23 -4.28 9.19
N GLY A 121 -9.02 -4.10 9.73
CA GLY A 121 -8.41 -2.78 9.85
C GLY A 121 -7.13 -2.78 10.68
N LEU A 122 -6.20 -1.91 10.28
CA LEU A 122 -4.95 -1.64 10.96
C LEU A 122 -5.06 -0.32 11.74
N LEU A 123 -4.61 -0.32 12.99
CA LEU A 123 -4.58 0.87 13.85
C LEU A 123 -3.13 1.20 14.20
N GLY A 124 -2.71 2.43 13.87
CA GLY A 124 -1.40 2.95 14.23
C GLY A 124 -1.32 3.32 15.71
N MET A 125 -0.40 2.71 16.43
CA MET A 125 -0.10 3.02 17.83
C MET A 125 0.82 4.23 17.92
N HIS A 126 0.46 5.22 18.75
CA HIS A 126 1.40 6.28 19.11
C HIS A 126 2.51 5.73 20.01
N HIS A 127 3.76 5.97 19.65
CA HIS A 127 4.92 5.26 20.23
C HIS A 127 5.96 6.18 20.90
N GLU A 128 5.82 7.51 20.80
CA GLU A 128 6.72 8.49 21.44
C GLU A 128 8.21 8.35 21.04
N TRP A 129 8.53 7.76 19.87
CA TRP A 129 9.93 7.51 19.48
C TRP A 129 10.58 8.62 18.66
N ALA A 130 9.76 9.40 17.93
CA ALA A 130 10.21 10.43 17.01
C ALA A 130 9.78 11.82 17.49
N SER A 131 10.33 12.87 16.87
CA SER A 131 9.88 14.23 17.12
C SER A 131 8.42 14.42 16.69
N THR A 132 7.75 15.45 17.22
CA THR A 132 6.39 15.82 16.81
C THR A 132 6.28 16.07 15.31
N ASP A 133 7.28 16.70 14.71
CA ASP A 133 7.27 17.02 13.28
C ASP A 133 7.44 15.77 12.43
N ALA A 134 8.37 14.88 12.79
CA ALA A 134 8.53 13.58 12.12
C ALA A 134 7.28 12.70 12.27
N THR A 135 6.65 12.70 13.45
CA THR A 135 5.41 11.94 13.70
C THR A 135 4.26 12.46 12.82
N LYS A 136 4.08 13.77 12.73
CA LYS A 136 3.05 14.37 11.86
C LYS A 136 3.32 14.06 10.39
N ARG A 137 4.58 14.11 9.98
CA ARG A 137 5.00 13.75 8.62
C ARG A 137 4.69 12.29 8.31
N SER A 138 4.98 11.39 9.25
CA SER A 138 4.61 9.97 9.14
C SER A 138 3.12 9.77 8.93
N TYR A 139 2.25 10.47 9.68
CA TYR A 139 0.80 10.39 9.48
C TYR A 139 0.36 10.90 8.10
N GLU A 140 0.97 11.98 7.61
CA GLU A 140 0.71 12.48 6.26
C GLU A 140 1.09 11.43 5.21
N LEU A 141 2.28 10.83 5.32
CA LEU A 141 2.76 9.81 4.38
C LEU A 141 1.89 8.54 4.42
N LEU A 142 1.53 8.07 5.62
CA LEU A 142 0.60 6.95 5.81
C LEU A 142 -0.72 7.21 5.08
N MET A 143 -1.33 8.37 5.32
CA MET A 143 -2.65 8.67 4.76
C MET A 143 -2.62 8.99 3.27
N ARG A 144 -1.51 9.54 2.74
CA ARG A 144 -1.41 9.90 1.32
C ARG A 144 -0.96 8.77 0.41
N TYR A 145 -0.04 7.92 0.88
CA TYR A 145 0.66 6.98 0.01
C TYR A 145 0.40 5.51 0.36
N VAL A 146 -0.04 5.21 1.58
CA VAL A 146 -0.25 3.82 2.02
C VAL A 146 -1.74 3.49 2.12
N ALA A 147 -2.51 4.31 2.85
CA ALA A 147 -3.94 4.07 3.07
C ALA A 147 -4.77 3.91 1.77
N PRO A 148 -4.55 4.70 0.69
CA PRO A 148 -5.34 4.58 -0.54
C PRO A 148 -5.23 3.21 -1.22
N SER A 149 -4.10 2.50 -1.04
CA SER A 149 -3.87 1.16 -1.61
C SER A 149 -4.82 0.10 -1.06
N TYR A 150 -5.43 0.34 0.12
CA TYR A 150 -6.29 -0.62 0.80
C TYR A 150 -7.76 -0.20 0.88
N GLN A 151 -8.09 1.00 0.40
CA GLN A 151 -9.43 1.60 0.54
C GLN A 151 -10.21 1.67 -0.77
N GLY A 152 -9.72 1.04 -1.84
CA GLY A 152 -10.34 1.07 -3.17
C GLY A 152 -10.34 2.46 -3.83
N GLN A 153 -9.57 3.40 -3.28
CA GLN A 153 -9.50 4.78 -3.80
C GLN A 153 -8.71 4.87 -5.11
N LEU A 154 -7.78 3.93 -5.32
CA LEU A 154 -6.92 3.91 -6.50
C LEU A 154 -7.51 3.15 -7.67
N ASP A 155 -8.47 2.24 -7.45
CA ASP A 155 -9.02 1.34 -8.47
C ASP A 155 -9.48 2.08 -9.73
N ARG A 156 -10.23 3.18 -9.55
CA ARG A 156 -10.71 4.00 -10.68
C ARG A 156 -9.59 4.75 -11.39
N LEU A 157 -8.59 5.22 -10.64
CA LEU A 157 -7.46 5.95 -11.20
C LEU A 157 -6.57 5.01 -12.02
N VAL A 158 -6.30 3.83 -11.47
CA VAL A 158 -5.55 2.75 -12.13
C VAL A 158 -6.29 2.29 -13.38
N ALA A 159 -7.58 1.94 -13.28
CA ALA A 159 -8.38 1.54 -14.44
C ALA A 159 -8.45 2.64 -15.52
N SER A 160 -8.52 3.92 -15.13
CA SER A 160 -8.49 5.03 -16.08
C SER A 160 -7.13 5.20 -16.75
N ARG A 161 -6.03 5.00 -16.01
CA ARG A 161 -4.67 5.01 -16.58
C ARG A 161 -4.54 3.88 -17.61
N ASP A 162 -4.88 2.66 -17.20
CA ASP A 162 -4.74 1.46 -18.03
C ASP A 162 -5.57 1.60 -19.32
N PHE A 163 -6.82 2.07 -19.21
CA PHE A 163 -7.66 2.37 -20.37
C PHE A 163 -7.02 3.36 -21.35
N VAL A 164 -6.33 4.39 -20.86
CA VAL A 164 -5.69 5.40 -21.72
C VAL A 164 -4.41 4.86 -22.35
N GLU A 165 -3.61 4.11 -21.58
CA GLU A 165 -2.36 3.50 -22.04
C GLU A 165 -2.65 2.45 -23.13
N ASP A 166 -3.62 1.56 -22.90
CA ASP A 166 -3.98 0.49 -23.83
C ASP A 166 -4.65 1.02 -25.11
N ARG A 167 -5.26 2.21 -25.05
CA ARG A 167 -6.05 2.79 -26.15
C ARG A 167 -5.49 4.12 -26.65
N GLN A 168 -4.21 4.37 -26.42
CA GLN A 168 -3.60 5.67 -26.72
C GLN A 168 -3.80 6.07 -28.20
N LEU A 169 -3.73 5.12 -29.13
CA LEU A 169 -3.96 5.35 -30.56
C LEU A 169 -5.44 5.59 -30.90
N ASP A 170 -6.38 4.91 -30.25
CA ASP A 170 -7.81 5.16 -30.46
C ASP A 170 -8.21 6.54 -29.95
N ILE A 171 -7.75 6.90 -28.75
CA ILE A 171 -8.12 8.13 -28.06
C ILE A 171 -7.50 9.34 -28.74
N PHE A 172 -6.21 9.27 -29.09
CA PHE A 172 -5.46 10.41 -29.61
C PHE A 172 -5.17 10.35 -31.11
N GLY A 173 -5.41 9.22 -31.79
CA GLY A 173 -5.11 9.05 -33.23
C GLY A 173 -6.09 9.75 -34.15
N ALA A 174 -7.34 9.98 -33.72
CA ALA A 174 -8.32 10.74 -34.49
C ALA A 174 -7.86 12.20 -34.74
N GLY A 175 -7.12 12.79 -33.78
CA GLY A 175 -6.59 14.15 -33.90
C GLY A 175 -5.62 14.32 -35.08
N GLN A 176 -4.79 13.31 -35.35
CA GLN A 176 -3.87 13.33 -36.49
C GLN A 176 -4.61 13.25 -37.83
N LYS A 177 -5.59 12.35 -37.93
CA LYS A 177 -6.44 12.23 -39.14
C LYS A 177 -7.25 13.50 -39.39
N ALA A 178 -7.79 14.12 -38.34
CA ALA A 178 -8.52 15.37 -38.43
C ALA A 178 -7.63 16.54 -38.88
N MET A 179 -6.41 16.65 -38.34
CA MET A 179 -5.45 17.68 -38.75
C MET A 179 -5.00 17.49 -40.21
N ALA A 180 -4.66 16.26 -40.63
CA ALA A 180 -4.34 15.95 -42.01
C ALA A 180 -5.47 16.31 -42.97
N LYS A 181 -6.72 15.97 -42.60
CA LYS A 181 -7.91 16.33 -43.38
C LYS A 181 -8.10 17.85 -43.47
N ALA A 182 -7.95 18.59 -42.37
CA ALA A 182 -8.11 20.04 -42.36
C ALA A 182 -7.11 20.76 -43.29
N PHE A 183 -5.86 20.30 -43.34
CA PHE A 183 -4.86 20.85 -44.27
C PHE A 183 -5.16 20.51 -45.73
N ALA A 184 -5.58 19.26 -46.00
CA ALA A 184 -6.02 18.84 -47.33
C ALA A 184 -7.23 19.65 -47.82
N ASP A 185 -8.26 19.81 -46.98
CA ASP A 185 -9.46 20.60 -47.28
C ASP A 185 -9.13 22.09 -47.51
N ALA A 186 -8.08 22.60 -46.86
CA ALA A 186 -7.58 23.97 -47.04
C ALA A 186 -6.61 24.13 -48.23
N GLY A 187 -6.27 23.06 -48.95
CA GLY A 187 -5.28 23.06 -50.03
C GLY A 187 -3.87 23.46 -49.58
N LYS A 188 -3.53 23.22 -48.31
CA LYS A 188 -2.23 23.55 -47.72
C LYS A 188 -1.45 22.29 -47.40
N GLU A 189 -0.14 22.33 -47.58
CA GLU A 189 0.73 21.25 -47.13
C GLU A 189 0.80 21.18 -45.60
N LEU A 190 0.92 19.96 -45.08
CA LEU A 190 1.14 19.73 -43.67
C LEU A 190 2.48 20.34 -43.24
N PRO A 191 2.57 20.98 -42.06
CA PRO A 191 3.84 21.51 -41.57
C PRO A 191 4.91 20.43 -41.49
N GLU A 192 6.16 20.73 -41.87
CA GLU A 192 7.27 19.76 -41.86
C GLU A 192 7.44 19.05 -40.52
N ALA A 193 7.27 19.77 -39.40
CA ALA A 193 7.31 19.19 -38.06
C ALA A 193 6.26 18.09 -37.84
N PHE A 194 5.08 18.22 -38.43
CA PHE A 194 4.03 17.19 -38.36
C PHE A 194 4.36 16.00 -39.25
N GLN A 195 4.91 16.23 -40.44
CA GLN A 195 5.36 15.16 -41.33
C GLN A 195 6.46 14.32 -40.67
N GLN A 196 7.43 14.98 -40.02
CA GLN A 196 8.51 14.32 -39.27
C GLN A 196 7.98 13.54 -38.07
N ALA A 197 7.03 14.09 -37.30
CA ALA A 197 6.42 13.41 -36.16
C ALA A 197 5.63 12.15 -36.56
N VAL A 198 4.93 12.18 -37.70
CA VAL A 198 4.22 11.01 -38.24
C VAL A 198 5.21 9.94 -38.72
N ALA A 199 6.30 10.34 -39.39
CA ALA A 199 7.34 9.43 -39.85
C ALA A 199 8.10 8.76 -38.68
N ALA A 200 8.43 9.52 -37.63
CA ALA A 200 9.08 8.99 -36.43
C ALA A 200 8.22 7.94 -35.71
N ARG A 201 6.92 8.21 -35.55
CA ARG A 201 5.98 7.26 -34.93
C ARG A 201 5.80 5.97 -35.73
N ALA A 202 5.78 6.06 -37.06
CA ALA A 202 5.69 4.88 -37.93
C ALA A 202 6.95 3.99 -37.82
N ALA A 203 8.12 4.58 -37.53
CA ALA A 203 9.35 3.84 -37.27
C ALA A 203 9.34 3.15 -35.90
N GLU A 204 8.76 3.79 -34.88
CA GLU A 204 8.59 3.20 -33.53
C GLU A 204 7.57 2.04 -33.52
N SER A 205 6.46 2.14 -34.25
CA SER A 205 5.46 1.06 -34.34
C SER A 205 5.96 -0.18 -35.09
N ASN A 206 6.95 -0.04 -35.99
CA ASN A 206 7.55 -1.18 -36.68
C ASN A 206 8.54 -1.98 -35.80
N GLY A 207 8.84 -1.52 -34.59
CA GLY A 207 9.71 -2.23 -33.62
C GLY A 207 8.97 -3.00 -32.53
N ALA A 208 7.66 -2.79 -32.36
CA ALA A 208 6.83 -3.48 -31.38
C ALA A 208 5.92 -4.49 -32.10
N ALA A 209 6.24 -5.78 -31.99
CA ALA A 209 5.32 -6.84 -32.42
C ALA A 209 4.02 -6.75 -31.58
N PRO A 210 2.83 -6.89 -32.18
CA PRO A 210 1.59 -6.85 -31.43
C PRO A 210 1.49 -8.08 -30.54
N ALA A 211 1.25 -7.89 -29.24
CA ALA A 211 0.76 -8.95 -28.38
C ALA A 211 -0.68 -9.26 -28.79
N GLU A 212 -0.94 -10.50 -29.18
CA GLU A 212 -2.28 -10.99 -29.51
C GLU A 212 -3.15 -10.94 -28.26
N ALA A 213 -4.06 -9.96 -28.19
CA ALA A 213 -5.11 -9.91 -27.20
C ALA A 213 -6.34 -10.64 -27.77
N GLU A 214 -6.51 -11.92 -27.42
CA GLU A 214 -7.78 -12.62 -27.59
C GLU A 214 -8.82 -12.00 -26.66
N ALA A 215 -9.72 -11.21 -27.22
CA ALA A 215 -10.89 -10.68 -26.53
C ALA A 215 -12.04 -11.69 -26.64
N GLU A 216 -12.20 -12.57 -25.64
CA GLU A 216 -13.48 -13.23 -25.38
C GLU A 216 -14.42 -12.21 -24.72
N ALA A 217 -15.35 -11.67 -25.52
CA ALA A 217 -16.46 -10.89 -25.03
C ALA A 217 -17.58 -11.83 -24.56
N GLU A 218 -17.72 -12.02 -23.24
CA GLU A 218 -18.96 -12.56 -22.69
C GLU A 218 -20.06 -11.48 -22.68
N PRO A 219 -21.30 -11.79 -23.10
CA PRO A 219 -22.38 -10.83 -23.12
C PRO A 219 -22.94 -10.63 -21.72
N VAL A 220 -23.02 -9.37 -21.28
CA VAL A 220 -23.79 -8.96 -20.10
C VAL A 220 -25.27 -9.16 -20.42
N ALA A 221 -25.92 -10.07 -19.70
CA ALA A 221 -27.36 -10.29 -19.76
C ALA A 221 -28.11 -9.17 -19.00
N ASP A 222 -29.27 -8.83 -19.56
CA ASP A 222 -30.25 -7.78 -19.17
C ASP A 222 -30.86 -7.99 -17.78
#